data_AF-A0A7W5E0D7-F1
#
_entry.id   AF-A0A7W5E0D7-F1
#
_cell.length_a   1.000
_cell.length_b   1.000
_cell.length_c   1.000
_cell.angle_alpha   90.00
_cell.angle_beta   90.00
_cell.angle_gamma   90.00
#
_symmetry.space_group_name_H-M   'P 1'
#
loop_
_entity.id
_entity.type
_entity.pdbx_description
1 polymer ?
#
loop_
_entity_poly.entity_id
_entity_poly.type
_entity_poly.pdbx_seq_one_letter_code
_entity_poly.pdbx_strand_id
1 'polypeptide(L)'
;MANQHQRQLIADARRRFLRRLKDGPATFTDAIRGLSMPDGLDGRVFGAMVAELHRDRIIRPVGYVPSTNRCCHSRLWELVDDSIGGAK
;
A
#
# COMPACT_ATOMS: atom_id res chain seq x y z
N MET A 1 11.87 17.73 -13.13
CA MET A 1 10.39 17.80 -12.96
C MET A 1 9.72 16.45 -12.64
N ALA A 2 10.47 15.35 -12.40
CA ALA A 2 9.92 14.03 -12.05
C ALA A 2 9.22 13.96 -10.66
N ASN A 3 9.44 14.95 -9.78
CA ASN A 3 9.12 14.86 -8.37
C ASN A 3 7.62 15.08 -8.04
N GLN A 4 6.88 15.86 -8.84
CA GLN A 4 5.46 16.13 -8.57
C GLN A 4 4.55 14.97 -9.00
N HIS A 5 4.83 14.36 -10.15
CA HIS A 5 4.07 13.21 -10.66
C HIS A 5 4.24 11.98 -9.76
N GLN A 6 5.48 11.72 -9.32
CA GLN A 6 5.76 10.64 -8.36
C GLN A 6 5.06 10.85 -7.01
N ARG A 7 5.05 12.08 -6.48
CA ARG A 7 4.35 12.38 -5.21
C ARG A 7 2.84 12.17 -5.33
N GLN A 8 2.23 12.54 -6.45
CA GLN A 8 0.81 12.27 -6.71
C GLN A 8 0.53 10.77 -6.79
N LEU A 9 1.37 10.02 -7.51
CA LEU A 9 1.26 8.57 -7.61
C LEU A 9 1.34 7.89 -6.24
N ILE A 10 2.28 8.29 -5.38
CA ILE A 10 2.41 7.77 -4.00
C ILE A 10 1.17 8.13 -3.18
N ALA A 11 0.66 9.36 -3.29
CA ALA A 11 -0.54 9.78 -2.57
C ALA A 11 -1.80 9.00 -3.01
N ASP A 12 -1.91 8.69 -4.29
CA ASP A 12 -3.02 7.90 -4.82
C ASP A 12 -2.91 6.42 -4.45
N ALA A 13 -1.71 5.85 -4.51
CA ALA A 13 -1.44 4.50 -4.02
C ALA A 13 -1.74 4.39 -2.52
N ARG A 14 -1.33 5.37 -1.70
CA ARG A 14 -1.66 5.46 -0.27
C ARG A 14 -3.17 5.45 -0.04
N ARG A 15 -3.91 6.30 -0.75
CA ARG A 15 -5.37 6.41 -0.63
C ARG A 15 -6.07 5.12 -1.04
N ARG A 16 -5.67 4.48 -2.13
CA ARG A 16 -6.21 3.18 -2.56
C ARG A 16 -5.91 2.08 -1.53
N PHE A 17 -4.67 2.03 -1.04
CA PHE A 17 -4.25 1.05 -0.06
C PHE A 17 -5.04 1.14 1.24
N LEU A 18 -5.11 2.34 1.84
CA LEU A 18 -5.86 2.55 3.07
C LEU A 18 -7.35 2.25 2.89
N ARG A 19 -7.96 2.66 1.76
CA ARG A 19 -9.35 2.30 1.46
C ARG A 19 -9.54 0.79 1.40
N ARG A 20 -8.67 0.07 0.69
CA ARG A 20 -8.76 -1.38 0.59
C ARG A 20 -8.64 -2.07 1.94
N LEU A 21 -7.80 -1.54 2.84
CA LEU A 21 -7.62 -2.07 4.19
C LEU A 21 -8.84 -1.85 5.10
N LYS A 22 -9.70 -0.85 4.83
CA LYS A 22 -10.97 -0.70 5.54
C LYS A 22 -11.93 -1.86 5.25
N ASP A 23 -11.87 -2.41 4.04
CA ASP A 23 -12.68 -3.55 3.62
C ASP A 23 -12.11 -4.89 4.14
N GLY A 24 -10.93 -4.87 4.79
CA GLY A 24 -10.28 -6.02 5.39
C GLY A 24 -8.81 -6.19 4.97
N PRO A 25 -8.11 -7.19 5.52
CA PRO A 25 -6.68 -7.40 5.27
C PRO A 25 -6.37 -7.62 3.78
N ALA A 26 -5.33 -6.95 3.29
CA ALA A 26 -4.92 -7.04 1.89
C ALA A 26 -3.40 -6.94 1.72
N THR A 27 -2.91 -7.48 0.61
CA THR A 27 -1.53 -7.23 0.19
C THR A 27 -1.44 -5.87 -0.47
N PHE A 28 -0.25 -5.26 -0.41
CA PHE A 28 -0.03 -4.00 -1.12
C PHE A 28 -0.26 -4.16 -2.63
N THR A 29 0.27 -5.23 -3.24
CA THR A 29 0.12 -5.52 -4.67
C THR A 29 -1.34 -5.64 -5.09
N ASP A 30 -2.18 -6.29 -4.30
CA ASP A 30 -3.61 -6.37 -4.61
C ASP A 30 -4.30 -5.02 -4.48
N ALA A 31 -3.93 -4.22 -3.49
CA ALA A 31 -4.54 -2.92 -3.25
C ALA A 31 -4.18 -1.86 -4.30
N ILE A 32 -3.02 -1.98 -4.96
CA ILE A 32 -2.62 -1.12 -6.08
C ILE A 32 -2.85 -1.77 -7.45
N ARG A 33 -3.51 -2.94 -7.51
CA ARG A 33 -3.85 -3.59 -8.76
C ARG A 33 -4.66 -2.62 -9.64
N GLY A 34 -4.25 -2.46 -10.90
CA GLY A 34 -4.88 -1.52 -11.83
C GLY A 34 -4.49 -0.05 -11.64
N LEU A 35 -3.48 0.26 -10.81
CA LEU A 35 -2.81 1.55 -10.86
C LEU A 35 -1.76 1.51 -11.99
N SER A 36 -1.95 2.33 -13.02
CA SER A 36 -0.95 2.47 -14.08
C SER A 36 0.31 3.10 -13.50
N MET A 37 1.40 2.33 -13.45
CA MET A 37 2.71 2.85 -13.10
C MET A 37 3.33 3.48 -14.36
N PRO A 38 3.85 4.71 -14.29
CA PRO A 38 4.60 5.31 -15.39
C PRO A 38 5.84 4.47 -15.71
N ASP A 39 6.27 4.47 -16.98
CA ASP A 39 7.48 3.78 -17.38
C ASP A 39 8.70 4.25 -16.56
N GLY A 40 9.45 3.29 -16.03
CA GLY A 40 10.64 3.54 -15.21
C GLY A 40 10.39 3.68 -13.70
N LEU A 41 9.15 3.57 -13.21
CA LEU A 41 8.85 3.52 -11.78
C LEU A 41 8.75 2.07 -11.27
N ASP A 42 9.67 1.71 -10.36
CA ASP A 42 9.66 0.42 -9.65
C ASP A 42 8.72 0.49 -8.44
N GLY A 43 7.96 -0.58 -8.18
CA GLY A 43 7.09 -0.73 -7.01
C GLY A 43 7.80 -0.55 -5.65
N ARG A 44 9.15 -0.63 -5.61
CA ARG A 44 9.98 -0.24 -4.46
C ARG A 44 9.72 1.19 -3.98
N VAL A 45 9.29 2.10 -4.87
CA VAL A 45 8.92 3.47 -4.51
C VAL A 45 7.83 3.53 -3.44
N PHE A 46 6.95 2.53 -3.40
CA PHE A 46 5.88 2.43 -2.42
C PHE A 46 6.32 1.73 -1.12
N GLY A 47 7.46 1.04 -1.13
CA GLY A 47 7.99 0.38 0.06
C GLY A 47 8.25 1.36 1.20
N ALA A 48 8.79 2.54 0.90
CA ALA A 48 9.01 3.60 1.87
C ALA A 48 7.68 4.09 2.49
N MET A 49 6.65 4.27 1.66
CA MET A 49 5.31 4.66 2.11
C MET A 49 4.69 3.61 3.04
N VAL A 50 4.79 2.32 2.71
CA VAL A 50 4.29 1.24 3.59
C VAL A 50 5.07 1.20 4.91
N ALA A 51 6.39 1.41 4.87
CA ALA A 51 7.21 1.46 6.06
C ALA A 51 6.86 2.65 6.98
N GLU A 52 6.54 3.82 6.42
CA GLU A 52 6.02 4.97 7.17
C GLU A 52 4.71 4.65 7.87
N LEU A 53 3.71 4.14 7.13
CA LEU A 53 2.40 3.77 7.71
C LEU A 53 2.52 2.73 8.84
N HIS A 54 3.45 1.79 8.71
CA HIS A 54 3.71 0.80 9.76
C HIS A 54 4.40 1.41 10.97
N ARG A 55 5.40 2.29 10.77
CA ARG A 55 6.07 3.03 11.86
C ARG A 55 5.08 3.91 12.63
N ASP A 56 4.17 4.56 11.92
CA ASP A 56 3.13 5.41 12.48
C ASP A 56 1.97 4.62 13.12
N ARG A 57 2.05 3.28 13.13
CA ARG A 57 1.03 2.36 13.66
C ARG A 57 -0.36 2.51 13.02
N ILE A 58 -0.42 3.00 11.79
CA ILE A 58 -1.67 3.10 11.00
C ILE A 58 -2.03 1.71 10.46
N ILE A 59 -1.04 0.91 10.08
CA ILE A 59 -1.21 -0.45 9.58
C ILE A 59 -0.32 -1.42 10.37
N ARG A 60 -0.70 -2.70 10.42
CA ARG A 60 0.16 -3.76 10.96
C ARG A 60 0.18 -4.99 10.05
N PRO A 61 1.28 -5.77 10.05
CA PRO A 61 1.31 -7.05 9.37
C PRO A 61 0.44 -8.07 10.10
N VAL A 62 -0.33 -8.85 9.36
CA VAL A 62 -1.19 -9.92 9.92
C VAL A 62 -0.87 -11.30 9.40
N GLY A 63 0.02 -11.39 8.42
CA GLY A 63 0.41 -12.66 7.84
C GLY A 63 1.00 -12.49 6.46
N TYR A 64 0.98 -13.58 5.72
CA TYR A 64 1.58 -13.70 4.41
C TYR A 64 0.67 -14.54 3.51
N VAL A 65 0.52 -14.14 2.25
CA VAL A 65 -0.16 -14.96 1.23
C VAL A 65 0.83 -15.45 0.18
N PRO A 66 0.62 -16.64 -0.39
CA PRO A 66 1.36 -17.09 -1.56
C PRO A 66 1.22 -16.07 -2.69
N SER A 67 2.36 -15.59 -3.19
CA SER A 67 2.41 -14.74 -4.38
C SER A 67 2.84 -15.59 -5.57
N THR A 68 2.22 -15.36 -6.73
CA THR A 68 2.62 -15.99 -8.00
C THR A 68 4.01 -15.54 -8.47
N ASN A 69 4.57 -14.47 -7.90
CA ASN A 69 5.97 -14.09 -8.13
C ASN A 69 6.90 -15.01 -7.31
N ARG A 70 7.55 -15.92 -8.04
CA ARG A 70 8.45 -17.05 -7.70
C ARG A 70 9.37 -17.01 -6.45
N CYS A 71 9.42 -15.98 -5.61
CA CYS A 71 10.41 -15.92 -4.52
C CYS A 71 9.91 -15.36 -3.18
N CYS A 72 8.76 -14.69 -3.10
CA CYS A 72 8.39 -13.96 -1.88
C CYS A 72 6.90 -14.05 -1.58
N HIS A 73 6.54 -14.56 -0.41
CA HIS A 73 5.18 -14.38 0.10
C HIS A 73 4.85 -12.89 0.18
N SER A 74 3.68 -12.51 -0.33
CA SER A 74 3.21 -11.13 -0.21
C SER A 74 2.70 -10.92 1.21
N ARG A 75 3.25 -9.92 1.91
CA ARG A 75 2.81 -9.59 3.27
C ARG A 75 1.39 -9.03 3.23
N LEU A 76 0.53 -9.58 4.09
CA LEU A 76 -0.80 -9.07 4.38
C LEU A 76 -0.71 -7.97 5.43
N TRP A 77 -1.42 -6.89 5.18
CA TRP A 77 -1.55 -5.76 6.08
C TRP A 77 -3.01 -5.60 6.48
N GLU A 78 -3.24 -5.05 7.65
CA GLU A 78 -4.55 -4.57 8.07
C GLU A 78 -4.45 -3.17 8.65
N LEU A 79 -5.57 -2.46 8.67
CA LEU A 79 -5.69 -1.15 9.30
C LEU A 79 -5.78 -1.32 10.82
N VAL A 80 -4.99 -0.56 11.56
CA VAL A 80 -4.99 -0.55 13.04
C VAL A 80 -5.75 0.67 13.57
N ASP A 81 -5.68 1.79 12.85
CA ASP A 81 -6.33 3.04 13.23
C ASP A 81 -7.51 3.33 12.30
N ASP A 82 -8.73 3.14 12.81
CA ASP A 82 -9.97 3.43 12.10
C ASP A 82 -10.28 4.93 12.02
N SER A 83 -9.61 5.77 12.81
CA SER A 83 -9.78 7.23 12.86
C SER A 83 -9.27 7.91 11.59
N ILE A 84 -8.27 7.32 10.93
CA ILE A 84 -7.75 7.73 9.61
C ILE A 84 -8.82 7.50 8.52
N GLY A 85 -9.86 6.73 8.86
CA GLY A 85 -10.89 6.27 8.00
C GLY A 85 -12.23 7.02 8.05
N GLY A 86 -12.28 8.26 8.54
CA GLY A 86 -13.43 9.17 8.37
C GLY A 86 -14.80 8.52 8.16
N ALA A 87 -15.43 8.08 9.27
CA ALA A 87 -16.87 7.91 9.39
C ALA A 87 -17.24 7.93 10.89
N LYS A 88 -17.57 9.12 11.39
CA LYS A 88 -18.65 9.27 12.37
C LYS A 88 -19.83 9.87 11.63
#